data_AF-A0A7W6CH79-F1
#
_entry.id   AF-A0A7W6CH79-F1
#
_cell.length_a   1.000
_cell.length_b   1.000
_cell.length_c   1.000
_cell.angle_alpha   90.00
_cell.angle_beta   90.00
_cell.angle_gamma   90.00
#
_symmetry.space_group_name_H-M   'P 1'
#
loop_
_entity.id
_entity.type
_entity.pdbx_description
1 polymer ?
#
loop_
_entity_poly.entity_id
_entity_poly.type
_entity_poly.pdbx_seq_one_letter_code
_entity_poly.pdbx_strand_id
1 'polypeptide(L)'
;MPAPLATPTDWRDLPITPGAWRWSLSGGVSQAVYDAQGGARQIIMACQSGQVRLIVPGAAGGVIQITTATQTRQASTQSDTAGAVLALSASDRLLDAIALTRGRWEVEVTGHTPLLLPADASASRVVEDCRAPR
;
A
#
# COMPACT_ATOMS: atom_id res chain seq x y z
N MET A 1 7.07 42.14 2.01
CA MET A 1 6.28 40.98 2.48
C MET A 1 6.95 39.72 1.93
N PRO A 2 7.36 38.75 2.77
CA PRO A 2 7.90 37.49 2.25
C PRO A 2 6.78 36.74 1.54
N ALA A 3 7.05 36.19 0.35
CA ALA A 3 6.06 35.41 -0.40
C ALA A 3 5.69 34.15 0.40
N PRO A 4 4.40 33.76 0.48
CA PRO A 4 4.02 32.49 1.05
C PRO A 4 4.70 31.38 0.24
N LEU A 5 5.51 30.56 0.92
CA LEU A 5 6.04 29.32 0.35
C LEU A 5 4.83 28.51 -0.12
N ALA A 6 4.77 28.17 -1.42
CA ALA A 6 3.76 27.26 -1.93
C ALA A 6 3.80 26.01 -1.04
N THR A 7 2.73 25.77 -0.29
CA THR A 7 2.57 24.53 0.47
C THR A 7 2.81 23.39 -0.52
N PRO A 8 3.71 22.44 -0.22
CA PRO A 8 3.83 21.25 -1.05
C PRO A 8 2.42 20.68 -1.16
N THR A 9 1.93 20.47 -2.38
CA THR A 9 0.62 19.86 -2.63
C THR A 9 0.49 18.67 -1.71
N ASP A 10 -0.34 18.80 -0.69
CA ASP A 10 -0.43 17.80 0.34
C ASP A 10 -1.13 16.59 -0.29
N TRP A 11 -0.53 15.41 -0.18
CA TRP A 11 -1.11 14.17 -0.69
C TRP A 11 -2.55 13.96 -0.21
N ARG A 12 -2.95 14.60 0.90
CA ARG A 12 -4.33 14.61 1.41
C ARG A 12 -5.32 15.34 0.50
N ASP A 13 -4.88 16.35 -0.25
CA ASP A 13 -5.68 17.14 -1.18
C ASP A 13 -5.76 16.52 -2.57
N LEU A 14 -4.93 15.50 -2.86
CA LEU A 14 -5.00 14.76 -4.11
C LEU A 14 -6.26 13.87 -4.16
N PRO A 15 -6.88 13.73 -5.34
CA PRO A 15 -7.96 12.78 -5.52
C PRO A 15 -7.44 11.35 -5.33
N ILE A 16 -8.24 10.52 -4.64
CA ILE A 16 -7.95 9.09 -4.50
C ILE A 16 -7.85 8.47 -5.89
N THR A 17 -6.85 7.62 -6.09
CA THR A 17 -6.66 6.93 -7.36
C THR A 17 -7.89 6.05 -7.61
N PRO A 18 -8.61 6.24 -8.73
CA PRO A 18 -9.88 5.57 -8.96
C PRO A 18 -9.71 4.06 -9.10
N GLY A 19 -10.25 3.33 -8.13
CA GLY A 19 -10.16 1.88 -8.07
C GLY A 19 -11.04 1.31 -6.96
N ALA A 20 -10.96 0.00 -6.76
CA ALA A 20 -11.70 -0.69 -5.72
C ALA A 20 -10.83 -1.76 -5.07
N TRP A 21 -10.93 -1.85 -3.75
CA TRP A 21 -10.35 -2.95 -3.00
C TRP A 21 -11.19 -4.21 -3.17
N ARG A 22 -10.49 -5.32 -3.36
CA ARG A 22 -11.07 -6.66 -3.45
C ARG A 22 -10.26 -7.59 -2.57
N TRP A 23 -10.90 -8.07 -1.50
CA TRP A 23 -10.34 -9.12 -0.67
C TRP A 23 -10.72 -10.50 -1.19
N SER A 24 -9.78 -11.44 -1.13
CA SER A 24 -9.94 -12.84 -1.54
C SER A 24 -9.00 -13.74 -0.75
N LEU A 25 -9.32 -15.03 -0.70
CA LEU A 25 -8.44 -16.07 -0.16
C LEU A 25 -7.83 -16.84 -1.34
N SER A 26 -6.54 -16.63 -1.59
CA SER A 26 -5.79 -17.32 -2.65
C SER A 26 -5.00 -18.46 -2.03
N GLY A 27 -5.34 -19.72 -2.33
CA GLY A 27 -4.60 -20.88 -1.81
C GLY A 27 -4.55 -20.97 -0.27
N GLY A 28 -5.55 -20.42 0.41
CA GLY A 28 -5.61 -20.36 1.88
C GLY A 28 -4.88 -19.16 2.49
N VAL A 29 -4.32 -18.22 1.72
CA VAL A 29 -3.77 -16.96 2.25
C VAL A 29 -4.67 -15.77 1.94
N SER A 30 -4.83 -14.85 2.90
CA SER A 30 -5.56 -13.60 2.66
C SER A 30 -4.81 -12.69 1.71
N GLN A 31 -5.55 -12.19 0.73
CA GLN A 31 -5.06 -11.28 -0.28
C GLN A 31 -6.07 -10.15 -0.51
N ALA A 32 -5.60 -8.91 -0.50
CA ALA A 32 -6.36 -7.74 -0.91
C ALA A 32 -5.69 -7.13 -2.14
N VAL A 33 -6.48 -6.92 -3.19
CA VAL A 33 -6.03 -6.33 -4.46
C VAL A 33 -6.77 -5.02 -4.66
N TYR A 34 -6.05 -3.97 -5.04
CA TYR A 34 -6.65 -2.73 -5.51
C TYR A 34 -6.60 -2.70 -7.03
N ASP A 35 -7.76 -2.86 -7.66
CA ASP A 35 -7.90 -2.79 -9.11
C ASP A 35 -8.36 -1.39 -9.50
N ALA A 36 -7.66 -0.78 -10.47
CA ALA A 36 -8.14 0.44 -11.12
C ALA A 36 -9.48 0.18 -11.82
N GLN A 37 -10.24 1.24 -12.12
CA GLN A 37 -11.51 1.14 -12.85
C GLN A 37 -11.41 0.40 -14.21
N GLY A 38 -10.21 0.30 -14.80
CA GLY A 38 -9.93 -0.47 -16.01
C GLY A 38 -9.48 -1.93 -15.79
N GLY A 39 -9.50 -2.43 -14.56
CA GLY A 39 -9.10 -3.81 -14.20
C GLY A 39 -7.59 -4.03 -14.07
N ALA A 40 -6.79 -2.96 -14.16
CA ALA A 40 -5.35 -3.03 -13.90
C ALA A 40 -5.08 -3.05 -12.40
N ARG A 41 -4.33 -4.06 -11.93
CA ARG A 41 -3.92 -4.18 -10.53
C ARG A 41 -2.90 -3.10 -10.20
N GLN A 42 -3.21 -2.21 -9.26
CA GLN A 42 -2.30 -1.14 -8.85
C GLN A 42 -1.50 -1.50 -7.61
N ILE A 43 -2.12 -2.22 -6.67
CA ILE A 43 -1.43 -2.75 -5.50
C ILE A 43 -2.04 -4.08 -5.08
N ILE A 44 -1.20 -4.97 -4.58
CA ILE A 44 -1.61 -6.27 -4.06
C ILE A 44 -0.97 -6.42 -2.68
N MET A 45 -1.78 -6.76 -1.69
CA MET A 45 -1.32 -7.16 -0.36
C MET A 45 -1.66 -8.62 -0.16
N ALA A 46 -0.68 -9.46 0.09
CA ALA A 46 -0.89 -10.87 0.33
C ALA A 46 -0.11 -11.32 1.58
N CYS A 47 -0.74 -12.12 2.43
CA CYS A 47 0.00 -12.78 3.51
C CYS A 47 0.76 -13.98 2.95
N GLN A 48 2.06 -14.07 3.19
CA GLN A 48 2.89 -15.22 2.86
C GLN A 48 3.82 -15.53 4.03
N SER A 49 3.71 -16.72 4.60
CA SER A 49 4.61 -17.21 5.66
C SER A 49 4.75 -16.25 6.86
N GLY A 50 3.66 -15.60 7.29
CA GLY A 50 3.68 -14.63 8.39
C GLY A 50 4.25 -13.25 8.04
N GLN A 51 4.44 -12.97 6.74
CA GLN A 51 4.84 -11.68 6.22
C GLN A 51 3.78 -11.16 5.24
N VAL A 52 3.43 -9.88 5.34
CA VAL A 52 2.58 -9.22 4.35
C VAL A 52 3.47 -8.72 3.22
N ARG A 53 3.25 -9.23 2.02
CA ARG A 53 3.87 -8.75 0.79
C ARG A 53 2.98 -7.69 0.16
N LEU A 54 3.49 -6.45 0.11
CA LEU A 54 2.97 -5.39 -0.75
C LEU A 54 3.64 -5.52 -2.13
N ILE A 55 2.85 -5.64 -3.17
CA ILE A 55 3.32 -5.76 -4.55
C ILE A 55 2.71 -4.60 -5.34
N VAL A 56 3.55 -3.80 -5.97
CA VAL A 56 3.15 -2.70 -6.86
C VAL A 56 3.45 -3.13 -8.30
N PRO A 57 2.43 -3.57 -9.06
CA PRO A 57 2.64 -4.10 -10.39
C PRO A 57 3.14 -3.03 -11.37
N GLY A 58 4.06 -3.42 -12.25
CA GLY A 58 4.65 -2.50 -13.23
C GLY A 58 5.64 -1.48 -12.65
N ALA A 59 5.86 -1.47 -11.33
CA ALA A 59 6.97 -0.73 -10.73
C ALA A 59 8.26 -1.54 -10.82
N ALA A 60 9.37 -0.88 -11.20
CA ALA A 60 10.69 -1.44 -11.00
C ALA A 60 10.98 -1.45 -9.48
N GLY A 61 11.61 -2.51 -8.97
CA GLY A 61 12.07 -2.51 -7.58
C GLY A 61 13.07 -1.38 -7.34
N GLY A 62 13.14 -0.93 -6.09
CA GLY A 62 13.85 0.29 -5.70
C GLY A 62 13.40 0.76 -4.33
N VAL A 63 13.24 2.06 -4.13
CA VAL A 63 12.72 2.63 -2.88
C VAL A 63 11.21 2.85 -3.00
N ILE A 64 10.46 2.35 -2.01
CA ILE A 64 9.05 2.64 -1.80
C ILE A 64 8.90 3.55 -0.58
N GLN A 65 8.10 4.60 -0.72
CA GLN A 65 7.67 5.49 0.34
C GLN A 65 6.18 5.28 0.58
N ILE A 66 5.82 4.97 1.81
CA ILE A 66 4.43 4.78 2.23
C ILE A 66 4.11 5.88 3.23
N THR A 67 3.18 6.75 2.87
CA THR A 67 2.72 7.87 3.70
C THR A 67 1.32 7.56 4.18
N THR A 68 1.17 7.39 5.49
CA THR A 68 -0.11 7.20 6.17
C THR A 68 -0.49 8.47 6.92
N ALA A 69 -1.69 8.53 7.49
CA ALA A 69 -2.12 9.68 8.30
C ALA A 69 -1.25 9.91 9.54
N THR A 70 -0.54 8.89 10.03
CA THR A 70 0.24 8.92 11.28
C THR A 70 1.75 8.86 11.07
N GLN A 71 2.23 8.26 9.98
CA GLN A 71 3.67 8.18 9.68
C GLN A 71 3.97 8.12 8.18
N THR A 72 5.18 8.54 7.83
CA THR A 72 5.81 8.26 6.53
C THR A 72 6.97 7.29 6.74
N ARG A 73 7.04 6.22 5.93
CA ARG A 73 8.14 5.26 5.97
C ARG A 73 8.67 4.98 4.57
N GLN A 74 9.99 5.05 4.44
CA GLN A 74 10.69 4.57 3.26
C GLN A 74 11.25 3.17 3.52
N ALA A 75 11.16 2.31 2.52
CA ALA A 75 11.72 0.96 2.55
C ALA A 75 12.26 0.57 1.17
N SER A 76 13.14 -0.42 1.12
CA SER A 76 13.59 -1.02 -0.12
C SER A 76 12.63 -2.12 -0.55
N THR A 77 12.26 -2.10 -1.82
CA THR A 77 11.52 -3.17 -2.50
C THR A 77 12.49 -4.06 -3.26
N GLN A 78 12.08 -5.29 -3.49
CA GLN A 78 12.73 -6.22 -4.40
C GLN A 78 11.99 -6.18 -5.74
N SER A 79 12.73 -6.21 -6.85
CA SER A 79 12.11 -6.39 -8.17
C SER A 79 11.70 -7.86 -8.33
N ASP A 80 10.44 -8.11 -8.67
CA ASP A 80 9.90 -9.42 -8.98
C ASP A 80 9.21 -9.40 -10.36
N THR A 81 8.94 -10.58 -10.92
CA THR A 81 8.12 -10.74 -12.13
C THR A 81 6.75 -10.05 -12.04
N ALA A 82 6.17 -9.95 -10.85
CA ALA A 82 4.92 -9.26 -10.60
C ALA A 82 5.05 -7.74 -10.46
N GLY A 83 6.26 -7.19 -10.28
CA GLY A 83 6.54 -5.77 -10.01
C GLY A 83 7.43 -5.54 -8.80
N ALA A 84 7.34 -4.38 -8.16
CA ALA A 84 8.10 -4.07 -6.95
C ALA A 84 7.44 -4.72 -5.72
N VAL A 85 8.21 -5.47 -4.92
CA VAL A 85 7.72 -6.22 -3.76
C VAL A 85 8.37 -5.73 -2.49
N LEU A 86 7.55 -5.26 -1.54
CA LEU A 86 7.94 -4.98 -0.16
C LEU A 86 7.43 -6.10 0.74
N ALA A 87 8.33 -6.82 1.40
CA ALA A 87 7.97 -7.80 2.41
C ALA A 87 8.06 -7.18 3.81
N LEU A 88 6.94 -7.15 4.52
CA LEU A 88 6.84 -6.65 5.89
C LEU A 88 6.46 -7.80 6.81
N SER A 89 7.07 -7.89 7.99
CA SER A 89 6.61 -8.81 9.03
C SER A 89 5.15 -8.50 9.41
N ALA A 90 4.33 -9.50 9.70
CA ALA A 90 2.92 -9.26 10.07
C ALA A 90 2.78 -8.28 11.27
N SER A 91 3.74 -8.27 12.19
CA SER A 91 3.80 -7.37 13.35
C SER A 91 4.42 -5.99 13.05
N ASP A 92 4.72 -5.66 11.79
CA ASP A 92 5.31 -4.39 11.43
C ASP A 92 4.34 -3.22 11.72
N ARG A 93 4.87 -2.14 12.30
CA ARG A 93 4.08 -0.96 12.69
C ARG A 93 3.53 -0.19 11.50
N LEU A 94 4.15 -0.29 10.33
CA LEU A 94 3.61 0.32 9.12
C LEU A 94 2.28 -0.33 8.72
N LEU A 95 2.16 -1.66 8.84
CA LEU A 95 0.90 -2.36 8.56
C LEU A 95 -0.19 -1.94 9.54
N ASP A 96 0.18 -1.67 10.79
CA ASP A 96 -0.73 -1.13 11.80
C ASP A 96 -1.21 0.28 11.42
N ALA A 97 -0.29 1.16 11.00
CA ALA A 97 -0.62 2.50 10.54
C ALA A 97 -1.50 2.51 9.28
N ILE A 98 -1.35 1.52 8.37
CA ILE A 98 -2.22 1.32 7.21
C ILE A 98 -3.60 0.82 7.67
N ALA A 99 -3.64 -0.20 8.53
CA ALA A 99 -4.88 -0.81 8.99
C ALA A 99 -5.75 0.11 9.85
N LEU A 100 -5.13 1.02 10.61
CA LEU A 100 -5.79 2.02 11.46
C LEU A 100 -6.01 3.37 10.76
N THR A 101 -5.38 3.59 9.60
CA THR A 101 -5.51 4.83 8.85
C THR A 101 -6.98 5.09 8.53
N ARG A 102 -7.42 6.34 8.71
CA ARG A 102 -8.78 6.78 8.38
C ARG A 102 -8.70 7.77 7.22
N GLY A 103 -9.32 7.43 6.09
CA GLY A 103 -9.32 8.26 4.90
C GLY A 103 -8.48 7.67 3.78
N ARG A 104 -7.23 8.12 3.64
CA ARG A 104 -6.35 7.72 2.53
C ARG A 104 -4.90 7.62 2.97
N TRP A 105 -4.10 6.95 2.17
CA TRP A 105 -2.66 6.81 2.34
C TRP A 105 -2.01 6.78 0.95
N GLU A 106 -0.76 7.21 0.88
CA GLU A 106 -0.01 7.29 -0.36
C GLU A 106 1.05 6.20 -0.42
N VAL A 107 1.26 5.68 -1.63
CA VAL A 107 2.33 4.76 -1.97
C VAL A 107 3.07 5.33 -3.16
N GLU A 108 4.32 5.69 -2.96
CA GLU A 108 5.22 6.18 -3.99
C GLU A 108 6.34 5.16 -4.18
N VAL A 109 6.54 4.68 -5.41
CA VAL A 109 7.70 3.84 -5.75
C VAL A 109 8.56 4.63 -6.73
N THR A 110 9.87 4.59 -6.55
CA THR A 110 10.82 5.29 -7.42
C THR A 110 10.60 4.90 -8.89
N GLY A 111 10.28 5.87 -9.74
CA GLY A 111 10.03 5.64 -11.17
C GLY A 111 8.63 5.08 -11.50
N HIS A 112 7.70 5.09 -10.54
CA HIS A 112 6.31 4.72 -10.73
C HIS A 112 5.37 5.87 -10.34
N THR A 113 4.16 5.89 -10.90
CA THR A 113 3.16 6.90 -10.53
C THR A 113 2.73 6.70 -9.07
N PRO A 114 2.71 7.75 -8.23
CA PRO A 114 2.25 7.64 -6.86
C PRO A 114 0.78 7.24 -6.82
N LEU A 115 0.45 6.31 -5.92
CA LEU A 115 -0.88 5.77 -5.73
C LEU A 115 -1.46 6.33 -4.43
N LEU A 116 -2.63 6.95 -4.54
CA LEU A 116 -3.38 7.42 -3.40
C LEU A 116 -4.53 6.46 -3.12
N LEU A 117 -4.38 5.64 -2.09
CA LEU A 117 -5.26 4.53 -1.79
C LEU A 117 -6.22 4.90 -0.66
N PRO A 118 -7.51 4.50 -0.74
CA PRO A 118 -8.41 4.67 0.37
C PRO A 118 -8.06 3.68 1.50
N ALA A 119 -8.33 4.11 2.73
CA ALA A 119 -8.41 3.22 3.88
C ALA A 119 -9.64 2.31 3.72
N ASP A 120 -9.42 1.00 3.58
CA ASP A 120 -10.49 0.03 3.37
C ASP A 120 -10.31 -1.20 4.25
N ALA A 121 -11.44 -1.80 4.66
CA ALA A 121 -11.46 -2.98 5.50
C ALA A 121 -10.71 -4.17 4.88
N SER A 122 -10.64 -4.26 3.55
CA SER A 122 -9.90 -5.30 2.83
C SER A 122 -8.42 -5.30 3.22
N ALA A 123 -7.82 -4.11 3.37
CA ALA A 123 -6.42 -3.96 3.73
C ALA A 123 -6.16 -4.41 5.17
N SER A 124 -6.96 -3.89 6.10
CA SER A 124 -6.89 -4.25 7.52
C SER A 124 -7.10 -5.75 7.73
N ARG A 125 -8.04 -6.33 7.00
CA ARG A 125 -8.35 -7.77 7.06
C ARG A 125 -7.18 -8.66 6.67
N VAL A 126 -6.36 -8.28 5.68
CA VAL A 126 -5.14 -9.03 5.33
C VAL A 126 -4.14 -9.00 6.48
N VAL A 127 -3.94 -7.83 7.10
CA VAL A 127 -3.00 -7.67 8.22
C VAL A 127 -3.46 -8.51 9.41
N GLU A 128 -4.75 -8.45 9.76
CA GLU A 128 -5.31 -9.22 10.86
C GLU A 128 -5.23 -10.74 10.62
N ASP A 129 -5.63 -11.22 9.44
CA ASP A 129 -5.55 -12.64 9.10
C ASP A 129 -4.11 -13.16 9.04
N CYS A 130 -3.14 -12.30 8.66
CA CYS A 130 -1.72 -12.68 8.67
C CYS A 130 -1.12 -12.73 10.08
N ARG A 131 -1.68 -11.98 11.03
CA ARG A 131 -1.27 -11.99 12.45
C ARG A 131 -1.94 -13.12 13.22
N ALA A 132 -3.12 -13.57 12.79
CA ALA A 132 -3.84 -14.64 13.45
C ALA A 132 -2.98 -15.93 13.45
N PRO A 133 -2.78 -16.56 14.61
CA PRO A 133 -2.13 -17.86 14.65
C PRO A 133 -3.00 -18.86 13.87
N ARG A 134 -2.39 -19.55 12.91
CA ARG A 134 -3.01 -20.66 12.18
C ARG A 134 -2.48 -21.98 12.68
#